data_AF-A0A4Q5VCJ2-F1
#
_entry.id   AF-A0A4Q5VCJ2-F1
#
_cell.length_a   1.000
_cell.length_b   1.000
_cell.length_c   1.000
_cell.angle_alpha   90.00
_cell.angle_beta   90.00
_cell.angle_gamma   90.00
#
_symmetry.space_group_name_H-M   'P 1'
#
loop_
_entity.id
_entity.type
_entity.pdbx_description
1 polymer ?
#
loop_
_entity_poly.entity_id
_entity_poly.type
_entity_poly.pdbx_seq_one_letter_code
_entity_poly.pdbx_strand_id
1 'polypeptide(L)'
;MKLVSIIISLSIIFISSIASARDAARDLRRMVGYTIISSQTVDSIIEGKFGAKLLKLSDGSVFKVDLLLDPLSFTDVIVFAKAPSKELIAQYKGKLPEYMMYSYKLLIDNEIYDANPN
;
A
#
# COMPACT_ATOMS: atom_id res chain seq x y z
N MET A 1 12.29 43.70 -21.25
CA MET A 1 12.16 42.23 -21.12
C MET A 1 11.91 41.92 -19.65
N LYS A 2 10.67 41.65 -19.25
CA LYS A 2 10.30 41.28 -17.89
C LYS A 2 9.54 39.97 -17.91
N LEU A 3 9.95 39.10 -17.00
CA LEU A 3 9.68 37.68 -16.91
C LEU A 3 8.19 37.34 -16.89
N VAL A 4 7.84 36.31 -17.66
CA VAL A 4 6.53 35.66 -17.68
C VAL A 4 6.34 34.95 -16.35
N SER A 5 5.47 35.48 -15.50
CA SER A 5 4.98 34.78 -14.30
C SER A 5 4.05 33.67 -14.72
N ILE A 6 4.57 32.44 -14.76
CA ILE A 6 3.82 31.21 -14.97
C ILE A 6 2.98 30.96 -13.69
N ILE A 7 1.70 31.30 -13.76
CA ILE A 7 0.70 30.89 -12.77
C ILE A 7 0.33 29.45 -13.10
N ILE A 8 0.93 28.48 -12.41
CA ILE A 8 0.44 27.10 -12.40
C ILE A 8 -0.79 27.08 -11.50
N SER A 9 -1.94 27.47 -12.07
CA SER A 9 -3.23 27.20 -11.46
C SER A 9 -3.45 25.71 -11.51
N LEU A 10 -3.27 25.07 -10.35
CA LEU A 10 -3.61 23.68 -10.07
C LEU A 10 -5.14 23.53 -10.24
N SER A 11 -5.56 23.25 -11.46
CA SER A 11 -6.96 22.94 -11.80
C SER A 11 -7.32 21.60 -11.16
N ILE A 12 -7.81 21.65 -9.92
CA ILE A 12 -8.50 20.53 -9.27
C ILE A 12 -9.83 20.38 -10.00
N ILE A 13 -9.83 19.45 -10.94
CA ILE A 13 -10.95 19.07 -11.79
C ILE A 13 -12.08 18.49 -10.93
N PHE A 14 -13.24 19.14 -11.07
CA PHE A 14 -14.60 18.64 -11.08
C PHE A 14 -15.11 17.71 -9.97
N ILE A 15 -16.02 18.32 -9.22
CA ILE A 15 -17.04 17.80 -8.32
C ILE A 15 -17.99 16.89 -9.10
N SER A 16 -17.83 15.57 -8.98
CA SER A 16 -18.88 14.61 -9.31
C SER A 16 -18.66 13.24 -8.64
N SER A 17 -18.48 13.24 -7.32
CA SER A 17 -18.78 12.05 -6.48
C SER A 17 -18.64 12.34 -4.99
N ILE A 18 -19.55 13.09 -4.36
CA ILE A 18 -19.38 13.47 -2.94
C ILE A 18 -19.45 12.24 -2.01
N ALA A 19 -20.19 11.19 -2.39
CA ALA A 19 -20.27 9.92 -1.65
C ALA A 19 -19.01 9.06 -1.83
N SER A 20 -18.61 8.80 -3.08
CA SER A 20 -17.39 8.05 -3.40
C SER A 20 -16.13 8.80 -2.95
N ALA A 21 -16.12 10.15 -2.96
CA ALA A 21 -15.03 10.95 -2.40
C ALA A 21 -14.97 10.90 -0.87
N ARG A 22 -16.10 10.69 -0.17
CA ARG A 22 -16.11 10.55 1.30
C ARG A 22 -15.58 9.19 1.73
N ASP A 23 -15.98 8.12 1.04
CA ASP A 23 -15.46 6.78 1.28
C ASP A 23 -14.00 6.66 0.84
N ALA A 24 -13.65 7.16 -0.36
CA ALA A 24 -12.27 7.28 -0.79
C ALA A 24 -11.43 8.14 0.16
N ALA A 25 -11.96 9.25 0.71
CA ALA A 25 -11.25 10.03 1.72
C ALA A 25 -11.07 9.26 3.04
N ARG A 26 -12.01 8.39 3.42
CA ARG A 26 -11.87 7.53 4.61
C ARG A 26 -10.78 6.48 4.39
N ASP A 27 -10.71 5.91 3.21
CA ASP A 27 -9.72 4.89 2.86
C ASP A 27 -8.33 5.50 2.63
N LEU A 28 -8.26 6.69 2.02
CA LEU A 28 -7.04 7.49 1.95
C LEU A 28 -6.52 7.89 3.34
N ARG A 29 -7.39 8.14 4.33
CA ARG A 29 -6.96 8.38 5.72
C ARG A 29 -6.26 7.18 6.34
N ARG A 30 -6.60 5.95 5.95
CA ARG A 30 -5.94 4.72 6.42
C ARG A 30 -4.50 4.59 5.88
N MET A 31 -4.18 5.35 4.84
CA MET A 31 -2.85 5.41 4.21
C MET A 31 -1.97 6.54 4.75
N VAL A 32 -2.46 7.36 5.69
CA VAL A 32 -1.68 8.48 6.23
C VAL A 32 -0.43 7.98 6.95
N GLY A 33 0.72 8.48 6.49
CA GLY A 33 2.05 8.12 6.98
C GLY A 33 2.62 6.83 6.41
N TYR A 34 1.94 6.22 5.44
CA TYR A 34 2.51 5.16 4.60
C TYR A 34 3.12 5.77 3.32
N THR A 35 4.15 5.13 2.79
CA THR A 35 4.84 5.52 1.56
C THR A 35 4.74 4.38 0.55
N ILE A 36 4.47 4.70 -0.72
CA ILE A 36 4.52 3.72 -1.81
C ILE A 36 5.97 3.29 -1.99
N ILE A 37 6.25 1.99 -1.86
CA ILE A 37 7.59 1.43 -2.01
C ILE A 37 7.74 0.57 -3.25
N SER A 38 6.65 0.00 -3.78
CA SER A 38 6.66 -0.67 -5.09
C SER A 38 5.26 -0.69 -5.73
N SER A 39 5.25 -0.92 -7.03
CA SER A 39 4.07 -1.25 -7.82
C SER A 39 4.38 -2.53 -8.56
N GLN A 40 3.58 -3.58 -8.34
CA GLN A 40 3.79 -4.92 -8.87
C GLN A 40 2.47 -5.49 -9.36
N THR A 41 2.50 -6.69 -9.95
CA THR A 41 1.29 -7.44 -10.26
C THR A 41 1.22 -8.71 -9.43
N VAL A 42 0.00 -9.22 -9.23
CA VAL A 42 -0.20 -10.55 -8.66
C VAL A 42 0.31 -11.61 -9.64
N ASP A 43 1.34 -12.34 -9.23
CA ASP A 43 1.88 -13.49 -9.96
C ASP A 43 1.03 -14.74 -9.65
N SER A 44 0.85 -15.04 -8.35
CA SER A 44 0.06 -16.19 -7.90
C SER A 44 -0.43 -16.03 -6.47
N ILE A 45 -1.49 -16.75 -6.13
CA ILE A 45 -2.00 -16.91 -4.76
C ILE A 45 -1.65 -18.32 -4.32
N ILE A 46 -0.93 -18.44 -3.20
CA ILE A 46 -0.48 -19.70 -2.64
C ILE A 46 -1.26 -19.95 -1.35
N GLU A 47 -1.88 -21.12 -1.23
CA GLU A 47 -2.47 -21.55 0.04
C GLU A 47 -1.37 -22.00 1.00
N GLY A 48 -1.16 -21.21 2.04
CA GLY A 48 -0.27 -21.51 3.15
C GLY A 48 -0.89 -22.52 4.12
N LYS A 49 -0.07 -22.97 5.08
CA LYS A 49 -0.54 -23.86 6.16
C LYS A 49 -1.67 -23.19 6.95
N PHE A 50 -2.66 -23.97 7.36
CA PHE A 50 -3.83 -23.52 8.12
C PHE A 50 -4.77 -22.55 7.36
N GLY A 51 -4.79 -22.60 6.02
CA GLY A 51 -5.71 -21.79 5.21
C GLY A 51 -5.31 -20.32 5.09
N ALA A 52 -4.07 -19.96 5.49
CA ALA A 52 -3.55 -18.62 5.30
C ALA A 52 -3.25 -18.38 3.81
N LYS A 53 -3.79 -17.32 3.21
CA LYS A 53 -3.50 -16.95 1.83
C LYS A 53 -2.21 -16.14 1.75
N LEU A 54 -1.32 -16.56 0.86
CA LEU A 54 -0.06 -15.88 0.55
C LEU A 54 -0.15 -15.33 -0.86
N LEU A 55 0.01 -14.02 -0.99
CA LEU A 55 0.04 -13.32 -2.26
C LEU A 55 1.49 -13.17 -2.73
N LYS A 56 1.83 -13.80 -3.85
CA LYS A 56 3.13 -13.65 -4.49
C LYS A 56 3.04 -12.60 -5.59
N LEU A 57 3.92 -11.61 -5.53
CA LEU A 57 4.02 -10.53 -6.51
C LEU A 57 5.07 -10.84 -7.60
N SER A 58 5.02 -10.09 -8.69
CA SER A 58 5.92 -10.23 -9.84
C SER A 58 7.40 -10.06 -9.54
N ASP A 59 7.77 -9.32 -8.49
CA ASP A 59 9.16 -9.17 -8.03
C ASP A 59 9.63 -10.32 -7.12
N GLY A 60 8.76 -11.30 -6.87
CA GLY A 60 9.04 -12.43 -5.99
C GLY A 60 8.76 -12.16 -4.51
N SER A 61 8.32 -10.95 -4.14
CA SER A 61 7.89 -10.69 -2.76
C SER A 61 6.61 -11.46 -2.44
N VAL A 62 6.53 -11.94 -1.20
CA VAL A 62 5.39 -12.73 -0.72
C VAL A 62 4.82 -12.07 0.51
N PHE A 63 3.52 -11.78 0.46
CA PHE A 63 2.78 -11.20 1.56
C PHE A 63 1.70 -12.16 2.04
N LYS A 64 1.61 -12.35 3.34
CA LYS A 64 0.42 -12.89 3.97
C LYS A 64 -0.62 -11.79 4.06
N VAL A 65 -1.78 -12.03 3.47
CA VAL A 65 -2.88 -11.06 3.38
C VAL A 65 -4.18 -11.76 3.73
N ASP A 66 -5.02 -11.11 4.53
CA ASP A 66 -6.37 -11.60 4.84
C ASP A 66 -7.35 -11.07 3.79
N LEU A 67 -7.42 -11.78 2.66
CA LEU A 67 -8.22 -11.40 1.51
C LEU A 67 -9.66 -11.92 1.66
N LEU A 68 -10.64 -11.03 1.52
CA LEU A 68 -12.06 -11.39 1.48
C LEU A 68 -12.40 -12.15 0.19
N LEU A 69 -11.76 -11.77 -0.92
CA LEU A 69 -11.90 -12.37 -2.24
C LEU A 69 -10.52 -12.54 -2.87
N ASP A 70 -10.33 -13.60 -3.63
CA ASP A 70 -9.06 -13.83 -4.32
C ASP A 70 -8.94 -12.89 -5.53
N PRO A 71 -7.91 -12.04 -5.58
CA PRO A 71 -7.68 -11.20 -6.75
C PRO A 71 -7.35 -12.06 -7.98
N LEU A 72 -7.65 -11.53 -9.15
CA LEU A 72 -7.28 -12.19 -10.40
C LEU A 72 -5.75 -12.19 -10.55
N SER A 73 -5.22 -13.20 -11.24
CA SER A 73 -3.83 -13.14 -11.73
C SER A 73 -3.67 -11.88 -12.59
N PHE A 74 -2.50 -11.25 -12.51
CA PHE A 74 -2.16 -9.99 -13.18
C PHE A 74 -2.88 -8.74 -12.67
N THR A 75 -3.62 -8.80 -11.56
CA THR A 75 -4.11 -7.59 -10.88
C THR A 75 -2.93 -6.73 -10.41
N ASP A 76 -3.01 -5.42 -10.66
CA ASP A 76 -2.02 -4.45 -10.17
C ASP A 76 -2.11 -4.31 -8.65
N VAL A 77 -0.96 -4.28 -7.99
CA VAL A 77 -0.80 -4.17 -6.54
C VAL A 77 0.16 -3.03 -6.24
N ILE A 78 -0.30 -2.06 -5.44
CA ILE A 78 0.58 -1.02 -4.90
C ILE A 78 0.96 -1.40 -3.48
N VAL A 79 2.26 -1.51 -3.23
CA VAL A 79 2.82 -1.86 -1.92
C VAL A 79 3.17 -0.58 -1.19
N PHE A 80 2.63 -0.45 0.02
CA PHE A 80 2.89 0.66 0.92
C PHE A 80 3.60 0.17 2.17
N ALA A 81 4.59 0.94 2.63
CA ALA A 81 5.26 0.68 3.90
C ALA A 81 5.24 1.91 4.80
N LYS A 82 5.17 1.67 6.10
CA LYS A 82 5.29 2.70 7.13
C LYS A 82 6.42 2.34 8.08
N ALA A 83 7.36 3.27 8.23
CA ALA A 83 8.40 3.17 9.23
C ALA A 83 7.80 3.32 10.64
N PRO A 84 8.29 2.55 11.62
CA PRO A 84 7.90 2.72 13.01
C PRO A 84 8.45 4.05 13.56
N SER A 85 7.95 4.49 14.71
CA SER A 85 8.45 5.70 15.36
C SER A 85 9.94 5.58 15.70
N LYS A 86 10.64 6.72 15.78
CA LYS A 86 12.09 6.75 16.11
C LYS A 86 12.41 6.04 17.44
N GLU A 87 11.48 6.11 18.39
CA GLU A 87 11.58 5.45 19.70
C GLU A 87 11.55 3.92 19.57
N LEU A 88 10.63 3.38 18.76
CA LEU A 88 10.55 1.95 18.48
C LEU A 88 11.75 1.47 17.66
N ILE A 89 12.19 2.26 16.68
CA ILE A 89 13.43 1.97 15.94
C ILE A 89 14.59 1.82 16.92
N ALA A 90 14.76 2.76 17.86
CA ALA A 90 15.83 2.69 18.85
C ALA A 90 15.74 1.45 19.76
N GLN A 91 14.53 1.00 20.11
CA GLN A 91 14.32 -0.18 20.96
C GLN A 91 14.61 -1.51 20.25
N TYR A 92 14.31 -1.59 18.95
CA TYR A 92 14.38 -2.81 18.14
C TYR A 92 15.56 -2.88 17.17
N LYS A 93 16.34 -1.80 17.05
CA LYS A 93 17.56 -1.75 16.22
C LYS A 93 18.50 -2.90 16.58
N GLY A 94 18.77 -3.77 15.61
CA GLY A 94 19.65 -4.94 15.77
C GLY A 94 19.00 -6.16 16.43
N LYS A 95 17.72 -6.09 16.84
CA LYS A 95 16.97 -7.22 17.41
C LYS A 95 16.04 -7.90 16.40
N LEU A 96 15.55 -7.15 15.41
CA LEU A 96 14.66 -7.66 14.37
C LEU A 96 15.23 -7.37 12.98
N PRO A 97 14.98 -8.25 11.99
CA PRO A 97 15.26 -7.96 10.58
C PRO A 97 14.53 -6.70 10.14
N GLU A 98 15.14 -5.93 9.23
CA GLU A 98 14.61 -4.61 8.82
C GLU A 98 13.19 -4.69 8.26
N TYR A 99 12.92 -5.70 7.42
CA TYR A 99 11.59 -5.93 6.84
C TYR A 99 10.52 -6.26 7.88
N MET A 100 10.85 -6.72 9.09
CA MET A 100 9.87 -6.94 10.16
C MET A 100 9.59 -5.68 10.99
N MET A 101 10.39 -4.62 10.81
CA MET A 101 10.20 -3.36 11.52
C MET A 101 9.13 -2.48 10.85
N TYR A 102 8.83 -2.71 9.57
CA TYR A 102 7.86 -1.93 8.82
C TYR A 102 6.45 -2.53 8.90
N SER A 103 5.44 -1.66 8.88
CA SER A 103 4.06 -2.07 8.63
C SER A 103 3.76 -1.98 7.14
N TYR A 104 3.15 -3.01 6.56
CA TYR A 104 2.84 -3.06 5.14
C TYR A 104 1.34 -3.02 4.89
N LYS A 105 0.96 -2.30 3.84
CA LYS A 105 -0.39 -2.31 3.29
C LYS A 105 -0.33 -2.52 1.79
N LEU A 106 -1.28 -3.27 1.26
CA LEU A 106 -1.42 -3.50 -0.18
C LEU A 106 -2.71 -2.84 -0.65
N LEU A 107 -2.65 -2.12 -1.77
CA LEU A 107 -3.83 -1.70 -2.51
C LEU A 107 -4.02 -2.66 -3.67
N ILE A 108 -5.14 -3.38 -3.66
CA ILE A 108 -5.52 -4.41 -4.65
C ILE A 108 -6.98 -4.13 -5.01
N ASP A 109 -7.31 -3.98 -6.29
CA ASP A 109 -8.69 -3.72 -6.76
C ASP A 109 -9.39 -2.56 -6.04
N ASN A 110 -8.64 -1.48 -5.73
CA ASN A 110 -9.08 -0.32 -4.95
C ASN A 110 -9.37 -0.57 -3.46
N GLU A 111 -9.06 -1.76 -2.95
CA GLU A 111 -9.20 -2.10 -1.54
C GLU A 111 -7.84 -2.18 -0.85
N ILE A 112 -7.81 -1.72 0.40
CA ILE A 112 -6.57 -1.66 1.20
C ILE A 112 -6.56 -2.82 2.19
N TYR A 113 -5.51 -3.62 2.12
CA TYR A 113 -5.30 -4.78 2.97
C TYR A 113 -4.06 -4.59 3.87
N ASP A 114 -4.17 -5.01 5.12
CA ASP A 114 -3.01 -5.18 5.99
C ASP A 114 -2.22 -6.41 5.55
N ALA A 115 -0.91 -6.27 5.41
CA ALA A 115 -0.04 -7.31 4.89
C ALA A 115 1.15 -7.54 5.80
N ASN A 116 1.58 -8.81 5.87
CA ASN A 116 2.77 -9.20 6.60
C ASN A 116 3.74 -9.92 5.65
N PRO A 117 5.00 -9.47 5.50
CA PRO A 117 5.98 -10.19 4.68
C PRO A 117 6.21 -11.61 5.22
N ASN A 118 6.30 -12.59 4.31
CA ASN A 118 6.52 -14.00 4.62
C ASN A 118 7.88 -14.50 4.15
#